data_AF-A3VXP6-F1
#
_entry.id   AF-A3VXP6-F1
#
_cell.length_a   1.000
_cell.length_b   1.000
_cell.length_c   1.000
_cell.angle_alpha   90.00
_cell.angle_beta   90.00
_cell.angle_gamma   90.00
#
_symmetry.space_group_name_H-M   'P 1'
#
loop_
_entity.id
_entity.type
_entity.pdbx_description
1 polymer ?
#
loop_
_entity_poly.entity_id
_entity_poly.type
_entity_poly.pdbx_seq_one_letter_code
_entity_poly.pdbx_strand_id
1 'polypeptide(L)'
;MAPYVGYLAAFLGTICWIPQAIKAWATRDTSGLSLPSNLLFLTTVSLWLVYGLIIGDWPLILANICAVLAMLSIVAAKLRYK
;
A
#
# COMPACT_ATOMS: atom_id res chain seq x y z
N MET A 1 21.48 16.68 1.24
CA MET A 1 21.38 15.20 1.26
C MET A 1 20.01 14.72 1.74
N ALA A 2 19.50 15.22 2.88
CA ALA A 2 18.19 14.87 3.41
C ALA A 2 16.99 14.91 2.42
N PRO A 3 16.83 15.92 1.53
CA PRO A 3 15.67 15.94 0.63
C PRO A 3 15.68 14.82 -0.41
N TYR A 4 16.85 14.42 -0.91
CA TYR A 4 16.96 13.33 -1.88
C TYR A 4 16.59 11.97 -1.27
N VAL A 5 16.98 11.74 -0.01
CA VAL A 5 16.59 10.54 0.73
C VAL A 5 15.08 10.53 0.96
N GLY A 6 14.49 11.69 1.31
CA GLY A 6 13.04 11.83 1.46
C GLY A 6 12.26 11.54 0.17
N TYR A 7 12.70 12.08 -0.96
CA TYR A 7 12.06 11.81 -2.26
C TYR A 7 12.17 10.34 -2.67
N LEU A 8 13.34 9.72 -2.47
CA LEU A 8 13.53 8.31 -2.76
C LEU A 8 12.67 7.42 -1.84
N ALA A 9 12.58 7.75 -0.55
CA ALA A 9 11.73 7.03 0.40
C ALA A 9 10.25 7.15 0.03
N ALA A 10 9.77 8.35 -0.34
CA ALA A 10 8.40 8.56 -0.78
C ALA A 10 8.09 7.78 -2.06
N PHE A 11 9.00 7.81 -3.04
CA PHE A 11 8.87 7.07 -4.29
C PHE A 11 8.81 5.56 -4.04
N LEU A 12 9.80 5.01 -3.33
CA LEU A 12 9.87 3.58 -3.02
C LEU A 12 8.68 3.11 -2.19
N GLY A 13 8.26 3.89 -1.18
CA GLY A 13 7.10 3.59 -0.36
C GLY A 13 5.78 3.58 -1.14
N THR A 14 5.69 4.38 -2.20
CA THR A 14 4.53 4.42 -3.11
C THR A 14 4.48 3.19 -4.02
N ILE A 15 5.61 2.81 -4.61
CA ILE A 15 5.64 1.77 -5.64
C ILE A 15 5.87 0.36 -5.11
N CYS A 16 6.36 0.18 -3.88
CA CYS A 16 6.77 -1.14 -3.38
C CYS A 16 5.66 -2.20 -3.40
N TRP A 17 4.40 -1.79 -3.26
CA TRP A 17 3.25 -2.70 -3.27
C TRP A 17 2.70 -3.00 -4.66
N ILE A 18 3.06 -2.22 -5.68
CA ILE A 18 2.56 -2.38 -7.05
C ILE A 18 3.00 -3.72 -7.67
N PRO A 19 4.29 -4.12 -7.62
CA PRO A 19 4.71 -5.43 -8.14
C PRO A 19 4.01 -6.60 -7.47
N GLN A 20 3.76 -6.49 -6.16
CA GLN A 20 3.07 -7.54 -5.40
C GLN A 20 1.59 -7.64 -5.78
N ALA A 21 0.91 -6.51 -5.99
CA ALA A 21 -0.44 -6.47 -6.53
C ALA A 21 -0.50 -7.11 -7.92
N ILE A 22 0.38 -6.69 -8.84
CA ILE A 22 0.44 -7.25 -10.21
C ILE A 22 0.64 -8.76 -10.15
N LYS A 23 1.61 -9.24 -9.35
CA LYS A 23 1.89 -10.67 -9.21
C LYS A 23 0.65 -11.43 -8.72
N ALA A 24 -0.03 -10.94 -7.68
CA ALA A 24 -1.22 -11.61 -7.12
C ALA A 24 -2.36 -11.77 -8.14
N TRP A 25 -2.58 -10.75 -8.98
CA TRP A 25 -3.60 -10.81 -10.04
C TRP A 25 -3.17 -11.62 -11.26
N ALA A 26 -1.89 -11.57 -11.63
CA ALA A 26 -1.35 -12.26 -12.80
C ALA A 26 -1.23 -13.77 -12.57
N THR A 27 -0.64 -14.19 -11.45
CA THR A 27 -0.43 -15.62 -11.15
C THR A 27 -1.67 -16.27 -10.55
N ARG A 28 -2.55 -15.48 -9.92
CA ARG A 28 -3.69 -15.96 -9.11
C ARG A 28 -3.28 -16.91 -7.98
N ASP A 29 -1.99 -16.97 -7.67
CA ASP A 29 -1.47 -17.73 -6.55
C ASP A 29 -1.28 -16.78 -5.37
N THR A 30 -2.19 -16.89 -4.41
CA THR A 30 -2.17 -16.08 -3.19
C THR A 30 -1.91 -16.92 -1.94
N SER A 31 -1.46 -18.17 -2.11
CA SER A 31 -1.21 -19.12 -1.00
C SER A 31 -0.19 -18.59 0.02
N GLY A 32 0.83 -17.88 -0.45
CA GLY A 32 1.84 -17.24 0.40
C GLY A 32 1.41 -15.92 1.06
N LEU A 33 0.20 -15.42 0.80
CA LEU A 33 -0.28 -14.15 1.38
C LEU A 33 -1.11 -14.38 2.64
N SER A 34 -0.67 -13.77 3.74
CA SER A 34 -1.43 -13.71 4.99
C SER A 34 -2.53 -12.65 4.92
N LEU A 35 -3.79 -13.09 4.90
CA LEU A 35 -4.95 -12.18 4.91
C LEU A 35 -4.96 -11.28 6.17
N PRO A 36 -4.76 -11.79 7.40
CA PRO A 36 -4.72 -10.94 8.59
C PRO A 36 -3.65 -9.84 8.51
N SER A 37 -2.45 -10.18 8.03
CA SER A 37 -1.35 -9.22 7.90
C SER A 37 -1.68 -8.14 6.87
N ASN A 38 -2.26 -8.52 5.73
CA ASN A 38 -2.65 -7.57 4.68
C ASN A 38 -3.78 -6.64 5.14
N LEU A 39 -4.75 -7.15 5.93
CA LEU A 39 -5.83 -6.33 6.49
C LEU A 39 -5.33 -5.35 7.56
N LEU A 40 -4.42 -5.79 8.44
CA LEU A 40 -3.76 -4.91 9.40
C LEU A 40 -3.01 -3.79 8.67
N PHE A 41 -2.22 -4.14 7.65
CA PHE A 41 -1.46 -3.15 6.92
C PHE A 41 -2.35 -2.18 6.13
N LEU A 42 -3.42 -2.67 5.49
CA LEU A 42 -4.45 -1.83 4.86
C LEU A 42 -5.08 -0.85 5.86
N THR A 43 -5.36 -1.31 7.08
CA THR A 43 -5.89 -0.46 8.16
C THR A 43 -4.88 0.60 8.55
N THR A 44 -3.60 0.24 8.72
CA THR A 44 -2.52 1.18 9.04
C THR A 44 -2.42 2.30 8.01
N VAL A 45 -2.34 1.98 6.71
CA VAL A 45 -2.21 3.01 5.66
C VAL A 45 -3.47 3.85 5.51
N SER A 46 -4.65 3.27 5.78
CA SER A 46 -5.92 4.02 5.79
C SER A 46 -5.96 5.03 6.96
N LEU A 47 -5.49 4.63 8.15
CA LEU A 47 -5.38 5.53 9.30
C LEU A 47 -4.36 6.63 9.06
N TRP A 48 -3.22 6.32 8.43
CA TRP A 48 -2.24 7.34 8.02
C TRP A 48 -2.79 8.33 6.99
N LEU A 49 -3.61 7.86 6.04
CA LEU A 49 -4.30 8.73 5.10
C LEU A 49 -5.26 9.68 5.84
N VAL A 50 -6.09 9.16 6.74
CA VAL A 50 -6.99 9.98 7.57
C VAL A 50 -6.19 10.99 8.39
N TYR A 51 -5.09 10.57 9.02
CA TYR A 51 -4.22 11.45 9.78
C TYR A 51 -3.62 12.56 8.89
N GLY A 52 -3.11 12.21 7.71
CA GLY A 52 -2.59 13.18 6.75
C GLY A 52 -3.63 14.22 6.31
N LEU A 53 -4.87 13.79 6.09
CA LEU A 53 -5.99 14.67 5.80
C LEU A 53 -6.28 15.63 6.98
N ILE A 54 -6.20 15.15 8.22
CA ILE A 54 -6.40 15.98 9.43
C ILE A 54 -5.34 17.07 9.54
N ILE A 55 -4.06 16.76 9.27
CA ILE A 55 -2.95 17.71 9.40
C ILE A 55 -2.65 18.51 8.12
N GLY A 56 -3.34 18.22 7.01
CA GLY A 56 -3.14 18.88 5.72
C GLY A 56 -1.80 18.56 5.03
N ASP A 57 -1.19 17.41 5.31
CA ASP A 57 0.11 17.00 4.75
C ASP A 57 -0.07 16.30 3.39
N TRP A 58 0.06 17.06 2.30
CA TRP A 58 -0.09 16.56 0.93
C TRP A 58 0.85 15.40 0.58
N PRO A 59 2.17 15.45 0.85
CA PRO A 59 3.05 14.31 0.65
C PRO A 59 2.57 13.03 1.34
N LEU A 60 2.14 13.12 2.60
CA LEU A 60 1.65 11.97 3.37
C LEU A 60 0.32 11.44 2.80
N ILE A 61 -0.58 12.34 2.41
CA ILE A 61 -1.87 11.99 1.78
C ILE A 61 -1.62 11.22 0.48
N LEU A 62 -0.81 11.78 -0.43
CA LEU A 62 -0.57 11.17 -1.75
C LEU A 62 0.09 9.79 -1.62
N ALA A 63 1.08 9.65 -0.74
CA ALA A 63 1.73 8.37 -0.50
C ALA A 63 0.76 7.30 0.02
N ASN A 64 -0.11 7.66 0.99
CA ASN A 64 -1.05 6.70 1.57
C ASN A 64 -2.24 6.40 0.66
N ILE A 65 -2.67 7.31 -0.23
CA ILE A 65 -3.66 6.99 -1.27
C ILE A 65 -3.15 5.84 -2.15
N CYS A 66 -1.92 5.95 -2.65
CA CYS A 66 -1.33 4.91 -3.46
C CYS A 66 -1.18 3.59 -2.71
N ALA A 67 -0.75 3.63 -1.44
CA ALA A 67 -0.63 2.45 -0.60
C ALA A 67 -1.98 1.77 -0.34
N VAL A 68 -3.03 2.54 -0.04
CA VAL A 68 -4.40 2.03 0.15
C VAL A 68 -4.89 1.33 -1.12
N LEU A 69 -4.73 1.95 -2.30
CA LEU A 69 -5.17 1.36 -3.57
C LEU A 69 -4.42 0.05 -3.88
N ALA A 70 -3.10 0.01 -3.68
CA ALA A 70 -2.29 -1.18 -3.89
C ALA A 70 -2.69 -2.30 -2.91
N MET A 71 -2.90 -1.98 -1.63
CA MET A 71 -3.29 -2.96 -0.62
C MET A 71 -4.71 -3.47 -0.78
N LEU A 72 -5.65 -2.61 -1.16
CA LEU A 72 -7.00 -3.04 -1.55
C LEU A 72 -6.94 -4.03 -2.70
N SER A 73 -6.11 -3.77 -3.71
CA SER A 73 -5.88 -4.67 -4.83
C SER A 73 -5.35 -6.04 -4.39
N ILE A 74 -4.36 -6.08 -3.49
CA ILE A 74 -3.78 -7.32 -2.94
C ILE A 74 -4.83 -8.10 -2.11
N VAL A 75 -5.55 -7.41 -1.22
CA VAL A 75 -6.61 -8.03 -0.40
C VAL A 75 -7.72 -8.59 -1.29
N ALA A 76 -8.16 -7.84 -2.30
CA ALA A 76 -9.16 -8.29 -3.26
C ALA A 76 -8.70 -9.54 -4.03
N ALA A 77 -7.44 -9.59 -4.46
CA ALA A 77 -6.86 -10.79 -5.08
C ALA A 77 -6.88 -11.99 -4.12
N LYS A 78 -6.45 -11.80 -2.86
CA LYS A 78 -6.45 -12.87 -1.84
C LYS A 78 -7.85 -13.39 -1.54
N LEU A 79 -8.85 -12.50 -1.45
CA LEU A 79 -10.24 -12.91 -1.22
C LEU A 79 -10.84 -13.64 -2.43
N ARG A 80 -10.41 -13.31 -3.65
CA ARG A 80 -10.89 -13.95 -4.88
C ARG A 80 -10.22 -15.29 -5.17
N TYR A 81 -8.91 -15.41 -4.93
CA TYR A 81 -8.08 -16.55 -5.35
C TYR A 81 -7.53 -17.34 -4.16
N LYS A 82 -8.39 -17.64 -3.17
CA LYS A 82 -8.12 -18.33 -1.89
C LYS A 82 -6.71 -18.91 -1.70
#